data_AF-K2DBB3-F1
#
_entry.id   AF-K2DBB3-F1
#
_cell.length_a   1.000
_cell.length_b   1.000
_cell.length_c   1.000
_cell.angle_alpha   90.00
_cell.angle_beta   90.00
_cell.angle_gamma   90.00
#
_symmetry.space_group_name_H-M   'P 1'
#
loop_
_entity.id
_entity.type
_entity.pdbx_description
1 polymer ?
#
loop_
_entity_poly.entity_id
_entity_poly.type
_entity_poly.pdbx_seq_one_letter_code
_entity_poly.pdbx_strand_id
1 'polypeptide(L)'
;MILLAAAKTRQDQHITAGLGMLLLLVTAIWVRNLEGVIICALTGFGLLGIAAYSTEKVCDQFLKFLGLTSCFYVLFDIKSDLIDRSIRESDAYRISEMLHLPDWLVGIVWLVIAGIITWKVLSWSLEE
;
A
#
# COMPACT_ATOMS: atom_id res chain seq x y z
N MET A 1 4.30 -4.36 -3.51
CA MET A 1 4.59 -4.01 -4.93
C MET A 1 5.25 -2.64 -5.05
N ILE A 2 4.67 -1.56 -4.48
CA ILE A 2 5.28 -0.21 -4.45
C ILE A 2 6.68 -0.21 -3.83
N LEU A 3 6.86 -0.96 -2.73
CA LEU A 3 8.16 -1.17 -2.08
C LEU A 3 9.26 -1.76 -2.97
N LEU A 4 8.87 -2.67 -3.86
CA LEU A 4 9.79 -3.39 -4.75
C LEU A 4 10.23 -2.49 -5.92
N ALA A 5 9.38 -1.53 -6.29
CA ALA A 5 9.70 -0.50 -7.28
C ALA A 5 10.60 0.59 -6.68
N ALA A 6 10.34 1.02 -5.44
CA ALA A 6 11.21 1.98 -4.74
C ALA A 6 12.62 1.39 -4.50
N ALA A 7 12.71 0.16 -3.99
CA ALA A 7 14.00 -0.45 -3.64
C ALA A 7 14.93 -0.79 -4.83
N LYS A 8 14.47 -0.68 -6.09
CA LYS A 8 15.25 -1.07 -7.26
C LYS A 8 15.55 0.07 -8.23
N THR A 9 14.88 1.21 -8.11
CA THR A 9 14.86 2.21 -9.18
C THR A 9 15.16 3.61 -8.68
N ARG A 10 16.12 4.28 -9.30
CA ARG A 10 16.45 5.72 -9.11
C ARG A 10 15.42 6.68 -9.69
N GLN A 11 14.14 6.32 -9.57
CA GLN A 11 13.01 7.06 -10.14
C GLN A 11 11.91 7.27 -9.10
N ASP A 12 12.30 7.39 -7.83
CA ASP A 12 11.39 7.56 -6.70
C ASP A 12 10.51 8.80 -6.81
N GLN A 13 11.01 9.87 -7.44
CA GLN A 13 10.20 11.05 -7.77
C GLN A 13 9.05 10.70 -8.74
N HIS A 14 9.31 9.91 -9.79
CA HIS A 14 8.27 9.51 -10.72
C HIS A 14 7.26 8.54 -10.08
N ILE A 15 7.73 7.65 -9.22
CA ILE A 15 6.85 6.74 -8.47
C ILE A 15 5.94 7.54 -7.52
N THR A 16 6.52 8.50 -6.78
CA THR A 16 5.76 9.38 -5.88
C THR A 16 4.75 10.23 -6.64
N ALA A 17 5.13 10.78 -7.79
CA ALA A 17 4.22 11.52 -8.66
C ALA A 17 3.09 10.63 -9.20
N GLY A 18 3.41 9.40 -9.60
CA GLY A 18 2.43 8.41 -10.06
C GLY A 18 1.41 8.06 -8.99
N LEU A 19 1.84 7.89 -7.72
CA LEU A 19 0.95 7.66 -6.59
C LEU A 19 0.01 8.84 -6.34
N GLY A 20 0.54 10.08 -6.39
CA GLY A 20 -0.28 11.29 -6.27
C GLY A 20 -1.32 11.41 -7.39
N MET A 21 -0.91 11.18 -8.63
CA MET A 21 -1.80 11.21 -9.79
C MET A 21 -2.90 10.13 -9.70
N LEU A 22 -2.52 8.90 -9.33
CA LEU A 22 -3.46 7.81 -9.15
C LEU A 22 -4.49 8.12 -8.05
N LEU A 23 -4.05 8.68 -6.93
CA LEU A 23 -4.95 9.08 -5.86
C LEU A 23 -5.95 10.16 -6.32
N LEU A 24 -5.50 11.16 -7.06
CA LEU A 24 -6.39 12.19 -7.63
C LEU A 24 -7.40 11.61 -8.64
N LEU A 25 -6.96 10.67 -9.48
CA LEU A 25 -7.86 9.98 -10.42
C LEU A 25 -8.92 9.17 -9.68
N VAL A 26 -8.53 8.37 -8.69
CA VAL A 26 -9.48 7.60 -7.86
C VAL A 26 -10.45 8.54 -7.15
N THR A 27 -9.95 9.67 -6.64
CA THR A 27 -10.77 10.71 -5.99
C THR A 27 -11.83 11.25 -6.95
N ALA A 28 -11.44 11.61 -8.17
CA ALA A 28 -12.36 12.14 -9.17
C ALA A 28 -13.42 11.12 -9.61
N ILE A 29 -13.03 9.85 -9.77
CA ILE A 29 -13.92 8.82 -10.33
C ILE A 29 -14.85 8.25 -9.26
N TRP A 30 -14.40 8.00 -8.02
CA TRP A 30 -15.15 7.22 -7.04
C TRP A 30 -15.56 7.97 -5.77
N VAL A 31 -14.85 9.02 -5.40
CA VAL A 31 -15.18 9.76 -4.17
C VAL A 31 -16.32 10.73 -4.47
N ARG A 32 -17.37 10.69 -3.65
CA ARG A 32 -18.61 11.47 -3.84
C ARG A 32 -18.99 12.32 -2.64
N ASN A 33 -18.26 12.20 -1.53
CA ASN A 33 -18.42 13.02 -0.33
C ASN A 33 -17.39 14.16 -0.32
N LEU A 34 -17.82 15.36 0.11
CA LEU A 34 -16.96 16.54 0.10
C LEU A 34 -15.72 16.38 0.99
N GLU A 35 -15.90 15.82 2.18
CA GLU A 35 -14.81 15.57 3.14
C GLU A 35 -13.74 14.64 2.54
N GLY A 36 -14.18 13.54 1.92
CA GLY A 36 -13.29 12.61 1.24
C GLY A 36 -12.56 13.27 0.07
N VAL A 37 -13.26 14.06 -0.75
CA VAL A 37 -12.64 14.79 -1.86
C VAL A 37 -11.56 15.74 -1.35
N ILE A 38 -11.82 16.51 -0.29
CA ILE A 38 -10.84 17.46 0.26
C ILE A 38 -9.60 16.73 0.76
N ILE A 39 -9.76 15.68 1.57
CA ILE A 39 -8.63 14.95 2.17
C ILE A 39 -7.81 14.26 1.08
N CYS A 40 -8.45 13.54 0.15
CA CYS A 40 -7.75 12.83 -0.90
C CYS A 40 -7.12 13.78 -1.92
N ALA A 41 -7.75 14.91 -2.23
CA ALA A 41 -7.17 15.94 -3.09
C ALA A 41 -5.93 16.58 -2.44
N LEU A 42 -6.03 17.00 -1.18
CA LEU A 42 -4.88 17.56 -0.44
C LEU A 42 -3.72 16.56 -0.37
N THR A 43 -4.02 15.30 -0.10
CA THR A 43 -3.00 14.23 -0.07
C THR A 43 -2.39 14.00 -1.45
N GLY A 44 -3.21 13.93 -2.51
CA GLY A 44 -2.75 13.70 -3.88
C GLY A 44 -1.89 14.85 -4.41
N PHE A 45 -2.32 16.10 -4.21
CA PHE A 45 -1.50 17.27 -4.53
C PHE A 45 -0.26 17.38 -3.66
N GLY A 46 -0.34 16.98 -2.38
CA GLY A 46 0.81 16.88 -1.48
C GLY A 46 1.88 15.92 -2.01
N LEU A 47 1.48 14.74 -2.48
CA LEU A 47 2.39 13.75 -3.10
C LEU A 47 3.03 14.30 -4.39
N LEU A 48 2.25 14.97 -5.24
CA LEU A 48 2.79 15.65 -6.42
C LEU A 48 3.77 16.77 -6.05
N GLY A 49 3.48 17.52 -4.99
CA GLY A 49 4.37 18.55 -4.46
C GLY A 49 5.68 17.98 -3.94
N ILE A 50 5.63 16.87 -3.18
CA ILE A 50 6.83 16.16 -2.73
C ILE A 50 7.66 15.72 -3.94
N ALA A 51 7.03 15.10 -4.93
CA ALA A 51 7.72 14.66 -6.14
C ALA A 51 8.35 15.81 -6.95
N ALA A 52 7.69 16.97 -7.02
CA ALA A 52 8.15 18.12 -7.80
C ALA A 52 9.25 18.94 -7.11
N TYR A 53 9.21 19.05 -5.77
CA TYR A 53 10.08 19.97 -5.01
C TYR A 53 11.13 19.26 -4.13
N SER A 54 11.03 17.95 -3.89
CA SER A 54 11.97 17.23 -3.03
C SER A 54 13.08 16.56 -3.83
N THR A 55 14.18 16.23 -3.17
CA THR A 55 15.27 15.46 -3.77
C THR A 55 14.90 13.98 -3.87
N GLU A 56 15.60 13.25 -4.74
CA GLU A 56 15.45 11.80 -4.92
C GLU A 56 15.58 11.05 -3.58
N LYS A 57 16.55 11.43 -2.73
CA LYS A 57 16.74 10.85 -1.39
C LYS A 57 15.54 11.01 -0.47
N VAL A 58 14.86 12.15 -0.53
CA VAL A 58 13.66 12.38 0.29
C VAL A 58 12.51 11.52 -0.21
N CYS A 59 12.35 11.40 -1.53
CA CYS A 59 11.33 10.53 -2.11
C CYS A 59 11.60 9.05 -1.79
N ASP A 60 12.85 8.59 -1.89
CA ASP A 60 13.28 7.24 -1.52
C ASP A 60 12.91 6.92 -0.05
N GLN A 61 13.33 7.77 0.90
CA GLN A 61 13.04 7.56 2.31
C GLN A 61 11.53 7.58 2.60
N PHE A 62 10.79 8.45 1.94
CA PHE A 62 9.33 8.54 2.08
C PHE A 62 8.62 7.30 1.53
N LEU A 63 9.03 6.81 0.36
CA LEU A 63 8.51 5.58 -0.24
C LEU A 63 8.84 4.34 0.60
N LYS A 64 10.07 4.26 1.14
CA LYS A 64 10.47 3.22 2.10
C LYS A 64 9.59 3.24 3.34
N PHE A 65 9.35 4.41 3.92
CA PHE A 65 8.47 4.58 5.09
C PHE A 65 7.02 4.17 4.82
N LEU A 66 6.41 4.69 3.74
CA LEU A 66 5.04 4.34 3.34
C LEU A 66 4.90 2.84 3.10
N GLY A 67 5.86 2.29 2.38
CA GLY A 67 5.87 0.89 2.04
C GLY A 67 6.01 -0.03 3.26
N LEU A 68 6.97 0.26 4.16
CA LEU A 68 7.13 -0.50 5.40
C LEU A 68 5.85 -0.43 6.24
N THR A 69 5.28 0.76 6.39
CA THR A 69 4.02 0.96 7.12
C THR A 69 2.91 0.11 6.52
N SER A 70 2.75 0.11 5.20
CA SER A 70 1.77 -0.72 4.49
C SER A 70 2.00 -2.22 4.73
N CYS A 71 3.24 -2.69 4.66
CA CYS A 71 3.61 -4.08 4.94
C CYS A 71 3.23 -4.51 6.36
N PHE A 72 3.48 -3.67 7.37
CA PHE A 72 3.09 -3.97 8.75
C PHE A 72 1.57 -3.95 8.93
N TYR A 73 0.88 -2.98 8.35
CA TYR A 73 -0.58 -2.88 8.44
C TYR A 73 -1.28 -4.10 7.86
N VAL A 74 -0.80 -4.64 6.73
CA VAL A 74 -1.37 -5.85 6.12
C VAL A 74 -1.39 -7.05 7.08
N LEU A 75 -0.38 -7.19 7.96
CA LEU A 75 -0.38 -8.27 8.96
C LEU A 75 -1.50 -8.10 10.00
N PHE A 76 -1.72 -6.87 10.46
CA PHE A 76 -2.80 -6.56 11.39
C PHE A 76 -4.17 -6.72 10.75
N ASP A 77 -4.31 -6.29 9.49
CA ASP A 77 -5.55 -6.33 8.72
C ASP A 77 -6.00 -7.77 8.47
N ILE A 78 -5.10 -8.62 7.96
CA ILE A 78 -5.42 -10.03 7.70
C ILE A 78 -5.77 -10.77 9.00
N LYS A 79 -5.02 -10.52 10.08
CA LYS A 79 -5.30 -11.15 11.37
C LYS A 79 -6.69 -10.73 11.89
N SER A 80 -6.97 -9.43 11.90
CA SER A 80 -8.27 -8.91 12.32
C SER A 80 -9.41 -9.50 11.49
N ASP A 81 -9.28 -9.41 10.16
CA ASP A 81 -10.43 -9.56 9.27
C ASP A 81 -10.71 -11.02 8.90
N LEU A 82 -9.68 -11.87 8.79
CA LEU A 82 -9.83 -13.27 8.38
C LEU A 82 -9.64 -14.28 9.50
N ILE A 83 -8.90 -13.94 10.56
CA ILE A 83 -8.60 -14.89 11.65
C ILE A 83 -9.46 -14.61 12.87
N ASP A 84 -9.49 -13.36 13.34
CA ASP A 84 -10.15 -13.03 14.61
C ASP A 84 -11.65 -12.76 14.45
N ARG A 85 -12.07 -12.12 13.35
CA ARG A 85 -13.47 -11.69 13.17
C ARG A 85 -14.21 -12.31 11.97
N SER A 86 -13.51 -12.86 10.98
CA SER A 86 -14.12 -13.38 9.74
C SER A 86 -15.17 -12.42 9.15
N ILE A 87 -14.74 -11.18 8.89
CA ILE A 87 -15.63 -10.10 8.44
C ILE A 87 -16.07 -10.41 7.00
N ARG A 88 -17.35 -10.79 6.82
CA ARG A 88 -17.93 -11.17 5.52
C ARG A 88 -17.87 -10.09 4.44
N GLU A 89 -17.69 -8.84 4.84
CA GLU A 89 -17.58 -7.69 3.93
C GLU A 89 -16.14 -7.46 3.44
N SER A 90 -15.14 -8.14 4.00
CA SER A 90 -13.74 -8.00 3.58
C SER A 90 -13.54 -8.57 2.16
N ASP A 91 -12.74 -7.86 1.35
CA ASP A 91 -12.36 -8.32 0.01
C ASP A 91 -11.72 -9.70 0.04
N ALA A 92 -10.95 -9.99 1.10
CA ALA A 92 -10.28 -11.27 1.25
C ALA A 92 -11.27 -12.43 1.55
N TYR A 93 -12.38 -12.15 2.26
CA TYR A 93 -13.49 -13.09 2.43
C TYR A 93 -14.25 -13.31 1.13
N ARG A 94 -14.44 -12.27 0.31
CA ARG A 94 -15.04 -12.44 -1.03
C ARG A 94 -14.20 -13.32 -1.94
N ILE A 95 -12.88 -13.20 -1.85
CA ILE A 95 -11.95 -14.06 -2.60
C ILE A 95 -12.03 -15.52 -2.13
N SER A 96 -12.13 -15.78 -0.82
CA SER A 96 -12.29 -17.14 -0.30
C SER A 96 -13.63 -17.76 -0.74
N GLU A 97 -14.70 -16.98 -0.73
CA GLU A 97 -16.02 -17.37 -1.25
C GLU A 97 -15.96 -17.74 -2.74
N MET A 98 -15.34 -16.91 -3.58
CA MET A 98 -15.19 -17.19 -5.01
C MET A 98 -14.36 -18.45 -5.29
N LEU A 99 -13.30 -18.67 -4.50
CA LEU A 99 -12.41 -19.83 -4.65
C LEU A 99 -12.95 -21.10 -3.96
N HIS A 100 -14.07 -21.00 -3.24
CA HIS A 100 -14.62 -22.07 -2.41
C HIS A 100 -13.59 -22.62 -1.41
N LEU A 101 -12.70 -21.76 -0.93
CA LEU A 101 -11.65 -22.08 0.04
C LEU A 101 -12.02 -21.51 1.42
N PRO A 102 -11.51 -22.09 2.51
CA PRO A 102 -11.67 -21.51 3.84
C PRO A 102 -10.97 -20.16 3.96
N ASP A 103 -11.63 -19.19 4.59
CA ASP A 103 -11.13 -17.81 4.74
C ASP A 103 -9.75 -17.75 5.41
N TRP A 104 -9.55 -18.56 6.45
CA TRP A 104 -8.27 -18.62 7.17
C TRP A 104 -7.11 -19.07 6.26
N LEU A 105 -7.37 -19.91 5.25
CA LEU A 105 -6.34 -20.38 4.31
C LEU A 105 -5.92 -19.26 3.36
N VAL A 106 -6.89 -18.48 2.86
CA VAL A 106 -6.63 -17.28 2.07
C VAL A 106 -5.84 -16.25 2.91
N GLY A 107 -6.21 -16.08 4.18
CA GLY A 107 -5.48 -15.25 5.12
C GLY A 107 -4.03 -15.69 5.32
N ILE A 108 -3.77 -16.99 5.54
CA ILE A 108 -2.40 -17.51 5.69
C ILE A 108 -1.57 -17.28 4.43
N VAL A 109 -2.12 -17.51 3.24
CA VAL A 109 -1.41 -17.27 1.97
C VAL A 109 -0.99 -15.80 1.87
N TRP A 110 -1.89 -14.87 2.17
CA TRP A 110 -1.58 -13.45 2.17
C TRP A 110 -0.56 -13.06 3.25
N LEU A 111 -0.61 -13.66 4.44
CA LEU A 111 0.39 -13.44 5.50
C LEU A 111 1.78 -13.89 5.05
N VAL A 112 1.89 -15.05 4.39
CA VAL A 112 3.17 -15.55 3.85
C VAL A 112 3.72 -14.61 2.79
N ILE A 113 2.88 -14.16 1.85
CA ILE A 113 3.30 -13.20 0.82
C ILE A 113 3.76 -11.89 1.45
N ALA A 114 3.00 -11.33 2.39
CA ALA A 114 3.34 -10.11 3.10
C ALA A 114 4.65 -10.25 3.90
N GLY A 115 4.85 -11.39 4.57
CA GLY A 115 6.08 -11.71 5.30
C GLY A 115 7.31 -11.79 4.38
N ILE A 116 7.21 -12.49 3.25
CA ILE A 116 8.31 -12.61 2.28
C ILE A 116 8.68 -11.23 1.71
N ILE A 117 7.70 -10.41 1.36
CA ILE A 117 7.94 -9.07 0.82
C ILE A 117 8.60 -8.18 1.89
N THR A 118 8.07 -8.18 3.10
CA THR A 118 8.63 -7.41 4.23
C THR A 118 10.06 -7.84 4.51
N TRP A 119 10.34 -9.14 4.54
CA TRP A 119 11.69 -9.68 4.73
C TRP A 119 12.66 -9.20 3.66
N LYS A 120 12.28 -9.32 2.37
CA LYS A 120 13.12 -8.85 1.26
C LYS A 120 13.41 -7.35 1.30
N VAL A 121 12.42 -6.56 1.68
CA VAL A 121 12.57 -5.11 1.79
C VAL A 121 13.50 -4.77 2.96
N LEU A 122 13.35 -5.44 4.09
CA LEU A 122 14.23 -5.26 5.24
C LEU A 122 15.67 -5.68 4.91
N SER A 123 15.87 -6.80 4.22
CA SER A 123 17.21 -7.25 3.83
C SER A 123 17.89 -6.25 2.90
N TRP A 124 17.18 -5.71 1.91
CA TRP A 124 17.74 -4.70 1.01
C TRP A 124 18.01 -3.38 1.71
N SER A 125 17.18 -2.99 2.67
CA SER A 125 17.41 -1.78 3.46
C SER A 125 18.60 -1.87 4.43
N LEU A 126 19.04 -3.09 4.77
CA LEU A 126 20.21 -3.31 5.64
C LEU A 126 21.53 -3.45 4.85
N GLU A 127 21.45 -3.60 3.52
CA GLU A 127 22.60 -3.73 2.62
C GLU A 127 23.10 -2.37 2.06
N GLU A 128 22.30 -1.31 2.18
CA GLU A 128 22.69 0.11 1.92
C GLU A 128 23.35 0.76 3.14
#